data_AF-A0A849Z2K4-F1
#
_entry.id   AF-A0A849Z2K4-F1
#
_cell.length_a   1.000
_cell.length_b   1.000
_cell.length_c   1.000
_cell.angle_alpha   90.00
_cell.angle_beta   90.00
_cell.angle_gamma   90.00
#
_symmetry.space_group_name_H-M   'P 1'
#
loop_
_entity.id
_entity.type
_entity.pdbx_description
1 polymer ?
#
loop_
_entity_poly.entity_id
_entity_poly.type
_entity_poly.pdbx_seq_one_letter_code
_entity_poly.pdbx_strand_id
1 'polypeptide(L)'
;KAVEGSRPSADELVREFQTQAHAPFRAAARLATAEDPRIATNARTLLAYGVETALRPMLRIETTDPVLRAQVVAAVGAAAADLRERTRAWLKTQMTDKSLVPVPEGMQFAQPPPIARRVCDHAFLAMRRLMHPDEDLLVRMVDERLFENLPDEKKDAIIADAVRTERWIRPRAEYLAPQPGDTPKKR
;
A
#
# COMPACT_ATOMS: atom_id res chain seq x y z
N LYS A 1 -12.75 -52.07 12.88
CA LYS A 1 -13.51 -51.02 12.16
C LYS A 1 -12.57 -49.84 11.98
N ALA A 2 -11.95 -49.71 10.81
CA ALA A 2 -11.15 -48.54 10.49
C ALA A 2 -12.11 -47.36 10.28
N VAL A 3 -11.85 -46.24 10.94
CA VAL A 3 -12.55 -44.98 10.68
C VAL A 3 -12.02 -44.50 9.33
N GLU A 4 -12.83 -44.65 8.31
CA GLU A 4 -12.58 -44.09 6.98
C GLU A 4 -12.67 -42.57 7.13
N GLY A 5 -11.53 -41.93 7.40
CA GLY A 5 -11.43 -40.49 7.50
C GLY A 5 -11.81 -39.88 6.15
N SER A 6 -13.00 -39.27 6.09
CA SER A 6 -13.45 -38.53 4.92
C SER A 6 -12.35 -37.58 4.49
N ARG A 7 -11.87 -37.73 3.25
CA ARG A 7 -10.88 -36.80 2.70
C ARG A 7 -11.48 -35.39 2.74
N PRO A 8 -10.74 -34.39 3.23
CA PRO A 8 -11.24 -33.02 3.26
C PRO A 8 -11.58 -32.58 1.83
N SER A 9 -12.71 -31.90 1.69
CA SER A 9 -13.10 -31.26 0.44
C SER A 9 -12.08 -30.20 0.02
N ALA A 10 -12.07 -29.86 -1.27
CA ALA A 10 -11.19 -28.81 -1.78
C ALA A 10 -11.39 -27.48 -1.03
N ASP A 11 -12.64 -27.14 -0.68
CA ASP A 11 -12.98 -25.93 0.05
C ASP A 11 -12.46 -25.94 1.50
N GLU A 12 -12.44 -27.10 2.15
CA GLU A 12 -11.87 -27.27 3.50
C GLU A 12 -10.35 -27.12 3.47
N LEU A 13 -9.69 -27.71 2.47
CA LEU A 13 -8.24 -27.56 2.27
C LEU A 13 -7.86 -26.11 2.00
N VAL A 14 -8.63 -25.39 1.17
CA VAL A 14 -8.40 -23.97 0.89
C VAL A 14 -8.58 -23.13 2.16
N ARG A 15 -9.63 -23.37 2.94
CA ARG A 15 -9.88 -22.62 4.19
C ARG A 15 -8.80 -22.87 5.23
N GLU A 16 -8.37 -24.11 5.39
CA GLU A 16 -7.29 -24.45 6.32
C GLU A 16 -5.98 -23.79 5.90
N PHE A 17 -5.62 -23.90 4.61
CA PHE A 17 -4.45 -23.23 4.07
C PHE A 17 -4.48 -21.72 4.28
N GLN A 18 -5.61 -21.06 3.98
CA GLN A 18 -5.78 -19.62 4.21
C GLN A 18 -5.62 -19.26 5.69
N THR A 19 -6.17 -20.09 6.60
CA THR A 19 -6.06 -19.88 8.04
C THR A 19 -4.61 -19.89 8.49
N GLN A 20 -3.86 -20.91 8.05
CA GLN A 20 -2.44 -21.07 8.36
C GLN A 20 -1.59 -19.98 7.70
N ALA A 21 -1.82 -19.68 6.43
CA ALA A 21 -1.07 -18.69 5.66
C ALA A 21 -1.27 -17.26 6.20
N HIS A 22 -2.47 -16.91 6.68
CA HIS A 22 -2.75 -15.58 7.23
C HIS A 22 -2.31 -15.40 8.68
N ALA A 23 -2.09 -16.49 9.43
CA ALA A 23 -1.77 -16.40 10.86
C ALA A 23 -0.49 -15.60 11.16
N PRO A 24 0.63 -15.78 10.44
CA PRO A 24 1.84 -14.97 10.63
C PRO A 24 1.62 -13.47 10.41
N PHE A 25 0.86 -13.10 9.37
CA PHE A 25 0.59 -11.68 9.08
C PHE A 25 -0.31 -11.04 10.13
N ARG A 26 -1.31 -11.76 10.64
CA ARG A 26 -2.14 -11.29 11.76
C ARG A 26 -1.33 -11.14 13.05
N ALA A 27 -0.38 -12.05 13.30
CA ALA A 27 0.54 -11.92 14.43
C ALA A 27 1.45 -10.70 14.26
N ALA A 28 2.03 -10.50 13.08
CA ALA A 28 2.86 -9.34 12.76
C ALA A 28 2.11 -8.01 12.91
N ALA A 29 0.88 -7.92 12.41
CA ALA A 29 0.05 -6.72 12.57
C ALA A 29 -0.16 -6.33 14.04
N ARG A 30 -0.39 -7.31 14.93
CA ARG A 30 -0.51 -7.07 16.38
C ARG A 30 0.80 -6.61 17.01
N LEU A 31 1.92 -7.15 16.56
CA LEU A 31 3.25 -6.83 17.09
C LEU A 31 3.84 -5.53 16.51
N ALA A 32 3.27 -4.99 15.44
CA ALA A 32 3.75 -3.77 14.78
C ALA A 32 3.65 -2.50 15.64
N THR A 33 2.94 -2.56 16.76
CA THR A 33 2.82 -1.50 17.78
C THR A 33 3.34 -1.94 19.15
N ALA A 34 4.17 -2.99 19.20
CA ALA A 34 4.80 -3.42 20.45
C ALA A 34 5.67 -2.30 21.05
N GLU A 35 5.75 -2.25 22.38
CA GLU A 35 6.58 -1.28 23.10
C GLU A 35 8.07 -1.46 22.77
N ASP A 36 8.53 -2.71 22.59
CA ASP A 36 9.88 -3.00 22.12
C ASP A 36 10.05 -2.55 20.66
N PRO A 37 10.89 -1.52 20.38
CA PRO A 37 11.06 -1.00 19.03
C PRO A 37 11.62 -2.03 18.04
N ARG A 38 12.40 -3.01 18.51
CA ARG A 38 12.95 -4.08 17.65
C ARG A 38 11.86 -5.02 17.20
N ILE A 39 10.97 -5.43 18.12
CA ILE A 39 9.83 -6.29 17.80
C ILE A 39 8.89 -5.56 16.82
N ALA A 40 8.56 -4.30 17.10
CA ALA A 40 7.71 -3.49 16.23
C ALA A 40 8.31 -3.32 14.82
N THR A 41 9.62 -3.05 14.73
CA THR A 41 10.32 -2.92 13.45
C THR A 41 10.31 -4.22 12.67
N ASN A 42 10.70 -5.33 13.28
CA ASN A 42 10.72 -6.64 12.62
C ASN A 42 9.33 -7.07 12.14
N ALA A 43 8.30 -6.79 12.93
CA ALA A 43 6.91 -7.07 12.57
C ALA A 43 6.47 -6.25 11.35
N ARG A 44 6.79 -4.95 11.28
CA ARG A 44 6.53 -4.11 10.10
C ARG A 44 7.29 -4.60 8.88
N THR A 45 8.54 -5.02 9.05
CA THR A 45 9.33 -5.63 7.97
C THR A 45 8.63 -6.89 7.44
N LEU A 46 8.19 -7.80 8.31
CA LEU A 46 7.46 -9.00 7.90
C LEU A 46 6.17 -8.66 7.12
N LEU A 47 5.41 -7.64 7.54
CA LEU A 47 4.24 -7.17 6.80
C LEU A 47 4.62 -6.69 5.39
N ALA A 48 5.76 -6.00 5.23
CA ALA A 48 6.25 -5.56 3.92
C ALA A 48 6.62 -6.73 2.99
N TYR A 49 7.06 -7.87 3.54
CA TYR A 49 7.39 -9.08 2.77
C TYR A 49 6.17 -9.96 2.43
N GLY A 50 4.94 -9.56 2.78
CA GLY A 50 3.76 -10.40 2.54
C GLY A 50 3.52 -10.73 1.06
N VAL A 51 3.72 -9.76 0.16
CA VAL A 51 3.53 -9.95 -1.29
C VAL A 51 4.55 -10.95 -1.86
N GLU A 52 5.78 -10.93 -1.35
CA GLU A 52 6.88 -11.79 -1.77
C GLU A 52 6.60 -13.28 -1.49
N THR A 53 5.83 -13.57 -0.45
CA THR A 53 5.52 -14.95 -0.04
C THR A 53 4.30 -15.55 -0.74
N ALA A 54 3.36 -14.70 -1.21
CA ALA A 54 2.11 -15.17 -1.81
C ALA A 54 2.14 -15.26 -3.34
N LEU A 55 2.58 -14.22 -4.04
CA LEU A 55 2.45 -14.13 -5.51
C LEU A 55 3.72 -14.54 -6.26
N ARG A 56 4.91 -14.23 -5.72
CA ARG A 56 6.17 -14.50 -6.41
C ARG A 56 6.43 -15.99 -6.70
N PRO A 57 6.04 -16.96 -5.83
CA PRO A 57 6.19 -18.38 -6.15
C PRO A 57 5.39 -18.79 -7.39
N MET A 58 4.16 -18.28 -7.54
CA MET A 58 3.30 -18.59 -8.69
C MET A 58 3.86 -18.04 -10.00
N LEU A 59 4.50 -16.87 -9.96
CA LEU A 59 5.18 -16.26 -11.12
C LEU A 59 6.42 -17.04 -11.58
N ARG A 60 6.94 -17.94 -10.74
CA ARG A 60 8.16 -18.72 -10.99
C ARG A 60 7.89 -20.21 -11.13
N ILE A 61 6.63 -20.62 -11.27
CA ILE A 61 6.33 -22.04 -11.41
C ILE A 61 6.95 -22.59 -12.70
N GLU A 62 7.82 -23.57 -12.56
CA GLU A 62 8.38 -24.30 -13.69
C GLU A 62 7.57 -25.58 -13.88
N THR A 63 6.80 -25.63 -14.96
CA THR A 63 6.05 -26.83 -15.37
C THR A 63 6.15 -27.02 -16.87
N THR A 64 6.29 -28.27 -17.30
CA THR A 64 6.24 -28.66 -18.72
C THR A 64 4.81 -28.90 -19.21
N ASP A 65 3.83 -29.02 -18.29
CA ASP A 65 2.42 -29.21 -18.61
C ASP A 65 1.77 -27.89 -19.07
N PRO A 66 1.31 -27.79 -20.33
CA PRO A 66 0.67 -26.58 -20.85
C PRO A 66 -0.68 -26.28 -20.18
N VAL A 67 -1.42 -27.28 -19.70
CA VAL A 67 -2.72 -27.08 -19.04
C VAL A 67 -2.50 -26.43 -17.68
N LEU A 68 -1.60 -27.00 -16.87
CA LEU A 68 -1.23 -26.42 -15.58
C LEU A 68 -0.66 -25.00 -15.75
N ARG A 69 0.19 -24.78 -16.78
CA ARG A 69 0.73 -23.45 -17.09
C ARG A 69 -0.39 -22.43 -17.38
N ALA A 70 -1.35 -22.78 -18.24
CA ALA A 70 -2.46 -21.90 -18.56
C ALA A 70 -3.33 -21.57 -17.33
N GLN A 71 -3.59 -22.57 -16.48
CA GLN A 71 -4.33 -22.39 -15.23
C GLN A 71 -3.61 -21.44 -14.27
N VAL A 72 -2.29 -21.59 -14.10
CA VAL A 72 -1.51 -20.69 -13.24
C VAL A 72 -1.49 -19.27 -13.80
N VAL A 73 -1.30 -19.09 -15.10
CA VAL A 73 -1.35 -17.75 -15.74
C VAL A 73 -2.70 -17.08 -15.48
N ALA A 74 -3.81 -17.80 -15.69
CA ALA A 74 -5.15 -17.28 -15.43
C ALA A 74 -5.36 -16.94 -13.94
N ALA A 75 -4.92 -17.82 -13.04
CA ALA A 75 -5.04 -17.63 -11.60
C ALA A 75 -4.22 -16.41 -11.11
N VAL A 76 -2.98 -16.25 -11.57
CA VAL A 76 -2.13 -15.10 -11.25
C VAL A 76 -2.76 -13.80 -11.74
N GLY A 77 -3.25 -13.78 -12.99
CA GLY A 77 -3.90 -12.61 -13.56
C GLY A 77 -5.16 -12.19 -12.77
N ALA A 78 -6.02 -13.16 -12.44
CA ALA A 78 -7.22 -12.93 -11.64
C ALA A 78 -6.88 -12.44 -10.22
N ALA A 79 -5.91 -13.06 -9.55
CA ALA A 79 -5.47 -12.67 -8.22
C ALA A 79 -4.88 -11.26 -8.19
N ALA A 80 -4.06 -10.90 -9.18
CA ALA A 80 -3.49 -9.55 -9.28
C ALA A 80 -4.57 -8.49 -9.50
N ALA A 81 -5.59 -8.78 -10.34
CA ALA A 81 -6.71 -7.88 -10.58
C ALA A 81 -7.58 -7.69 -9.32
N ASP A 82 -7.96 -8.77 -8.64
CA ASP A 82 -8.75 -8.71 -7.39
C ASP A 82 -7.98 -7.99 -6.27
N LEU A 83 -6.69 -8.28 -6.10
CA LEU A 83 -5.86 -7.60 -5.10
C LEU A 83 -5.75 -6.09 -5.39
N ARG A 84 -5.57 -5.71 -6.66
CA ARG A 84 -5.54 -4.30 -7.07
C ARG A 84 -6.86 -3.60 -6.72
N GLU A 85 -7.99 -4.24 -7.02
CA GLU A 85 -9.32 -3.68 -6.73
C GLU A 85 -9.56 -3.52 -5.22
N ARG A 86 -9.26 -4.56 -4.43
CA ARG A 86 -9.40 -4.51 -2.97
C ARG A 86 -8.48 -3.48 -2.34
N THR A 87 -7.24 -3.39 -2.82
CA THR A 87 -6.27 -2.38 -2.36
C THR A 87 -6.77 -0.97 -2.68
N ARG A 88 -7.31 -0.75 -3.89
CA ARG A 88 -7.94 0.52 -4.27
C ARG A 88 -9.10 0.87 -3.34
N ALA A 89 -10.03 -0.06 -3.12
CA ALA A 89 -11.17 0.15 -2.24
C ALA A 89 -10.73 0.50 -0.81
N TRP A 90 -9.77 -0.25 -0.25
CA TRP A 90 -9.22 0.01 1.08
C TRP A 90 -8.50 1.36 1.17
N LEU A 91 -7.66 1.71 0.20
CA LEU A 91 -6.97 3.01 0.18
C LEU A 91 -7.96 4.18 0.13
N LYS A 92 -9.06 4.05 -0.61
CA LYS A 92 -10.12 5.07 -0.63
C LYS A 92 -10.70 5.34 0.76
N THR A 93 -10.87 4.31 1.60
CA THR A 93 -11.40 4.52 2.96
C THR A 93 -10.43 5.24 3.88
N GLN A 94 -9.13 5.30 3.54
CA GLN A 94 -8.11 6.01 4.32
C GLN A 94 -7.97 7.49 3.91
N MET A 95 -8.61 7.93 2.82
CA MET A 95 -8.45 9.29 2.27
C MET A 95 -9.04 10.40 3.16
N THR A 96 -9.84 10.04 4.17
CA THR A 96 -10.44 10.98 5.12
C THR A 96 -9.72 11.01 6.47
N ASP A 97 -8.79 10.09 6.72
CA ASP A 97 -8.07 10.03 7.99
C ASP A 97 -6.94 11.05 8.02
N LYS A 98 -7.13 12.14 8.77
CA LYS A 98 -6.16 13.23 8.92
C LYS A 98 -5.19 13.03 10.09
N SER A 99 -5.19 11.86 10.73
CA SER A 99 -4.29 11.56 11.84
C SER A 99 -2.84 11.70 11.40
N LEU A 100 -2.02 12.34 12.25
CA LEU A 100 -0.58 12.50 11.99
C LEU A 100 0.14 11.16 12.17
N VAL A 101 0.97 10.84 11.19
CA VAL A 101 1.90 9.72 11.24
C VAL A 101 3.16 10.20 11.98
N PRO A 102 3.52 9.56 13.10
CA PRO A 102 4.70 9.93 13.84
C PRO A 102 5.95 9.72 13.00
N VAL A 103 6.86 10.69 13.06
CA VAL A 103 8.19 10.56 12.47
C VAL A 103 8.95 9.49 13.26
N PRO A 104 9.57 8.48 12.60
CA PRO A 104 10.41 7.51 13.30
C PRO A 104 11.53 8.21 14.08
N GLU A 105 11.78 7.80 15.33
CA GLU A 105 12.76 8.44 16.23
C GLU A 105 14.18 8.56 15.62
N GLY A 106 14.57 7.67 14.70
CA GLY A 106 15.86 7.73 14.00
C GLY A 106 15.95 8.77 12.87
N MET A 107 14.82 9.34 12.42
CA MET A 107 14.76 10.28 11.31
C MET A 107 14.56 11.73 11.74
N GLN A 108 14.30 11.98 13.02
CA GLN A 108 14.04 13.33 13.56
C GLN A 108 15.22 14.31 13.39
N PHE A 109 16.44 13.79 13.24
CA PHE A 109 17.66 14.58 13.07
C PHE A 109 18.15 14.70 11.61
N ALA A 110 17.38 14.17 10.64
CA ALA A 110 17.74 14.31 9.23
C ALA A 110 17.75 15.80 8.81
N GLN A 111 18.63 16.17 7.86
CA GLN A 111 18.61 17.48 7.23
C GLN A 111 18.28 17.37 5.73
N PRO A 112 17.17 17.96 5.25
CA PRO A 112 16.14 18.65 6.02
C PRO A 112 15.34 17.68 6.92
N PRO A 113 14.71 18.18 8.00
CA PRO A 113 13.87 17.35 8.85
C PRO A 113 12.71 16.76 8.04
N PRO A 114 12.28 15.53 8.36
CA PRO A 114 11.16 14.90 7.67
C PRO A 114 9.87 15.70 7.91
N ILE A 115 9.09 15.88 6.85
CA ILE A 115 7.79 16.54 6.91
C ILE A 115 6.82 15.57 7.58
N ALA A 116 6.11 16.01 8.62
CA ALA A 116 5.06 15.21 9.24
C ALA A 116 3.96 14.94 8.20
N ARG A 117 3.55 13.67 8.09
CA ARG A 117 2.56 13.23 7.09
C ARG A 117 1.29 12.80 7.76
N ARG A 118 0.15 12.93 7.09
CA ARG A 118 -1.13 12.42 7.56
C ARG A 118 -1.43 11.07 6.90
N VAL A 119 -2.28 10.26 7.51
CA VAL A 119 -2.70 8.96 6.94
C VAL A 119 -3.27 9.13 5.52
N CYS A 120 -4.12 10.14 5.30
CA CYS A 120 -4.69 10.46 3.99
C CYS A 120 -3.64 10.82 2.93
N ASP A 121 -2.55 11.48 3.31
CA ASP A 121 -1.44 11.80 2.40
C ASP A 121 -0.74 10.52 1.93
N HIS A 122 -0.47 9.59 2.85
CA HIS A 122 0.09 8.28 2.51
C HIS A 122 -0.85 7.47 1.62
N ALA A 123 -2.15 7.47 1.92
CA ALA A 123 -3.15 6.78 1.13
C ALA A 123 -3.21 7.33 -0.30
N PHE A 124 -3.17 8.66 -0.47
CA PHE A 124 -3.15 9.31 -1.77
C PHE A 124 -1.93 8.91 -2.61
N LEU A 125 -0.73 8.98 -2.03
CA LEU A 125 0.50 8.59 -2.73
C LEU A 125 0.51 7.09 -3.08
N ALA A 126 0.05 6.24 -2.17
CA ALA A 126 -0.08 4.80 -2.44
C ALA A 126 -1.09 4.51 -3.56
N MET A 127 -2.23 5.23 -3.58
CA MET A 127 -3.21 5.12 -4.65
C MET A 127 -2.63 5.55 -5.99
N ARG A 128 -1.87 6.65 -6.02
CA ARG A 128 -1.20 7.11 -7.24
C ARG A 128 -0.27 6.04 -7.80
N ARG A 129 0.57 5.44 -6.95
CA ARG A 129 1.47 4.34 -7.33
C ARG A 129 0.71 3.12 -7.85
N LEU A 130 -0.42 2.79 -7.22
CA LEU A 130 -1.27 1.70 -7.66
C LEU A 130 -1.81 1.98 -9.07
N MET A 131 -2.27 3.20 -9.32
CA MET A 131 -2.92 3.57 -10.57
C MET A 131 -1.95 3.84 -11.73
N HIS A 132 -0.70 4.20 -11.44
CA HIS A 132 0.34 4.50 -12.42
C HIS A 132 1.61 3.65 -12.17
N PRO A 133 1.54 2.32 -12.36
CA PRO A 133 2.67 1.43 -12.06
C PRO A 133 3.89 1.67 -12.96
N ASP A 134 3.68 2.20 -14.17
CA ASP A 134 4.72 2.46 -15.17
C ASP A 134 5.36 3.85 -15.03
N GLU A 135 5.02 4.62 -13.99
CA GLU A 135 5.63 5.93 -13.75
C GLU A 135 7.12 5.79 -13.40
N ASP A 136 7.95 6.57 -14.08
CA ASP A 136 9.40 6.64 -13.82
C ASP A 136 9.69 6.97 -12.35
N LEU A 137 10.67 6.27 -11.78
CA LEU A 137 11.02 6.37 -10.37
C LEU A 137 11.42 7.80 -9.97
N LEU A 138 12.26 8.46 -10.77
CA LEU A 138 12.75 9.80 -10.46
C LEU A 138 11.60 10.81 -10.54
N VAL A 139 10.77 10.68 -11.57
CA VAL A 139 9.60 11.56 -11.72
C VAL A 139 8.64 11.38 -10.54
N ARG A 140 8.36 10.13 -10.15
CA ARG A 140 7.52 9.84 -8.98
C ARG A 140 8.09 10.47 -7.71
N MET A 141 9.38 10.33 -7.46
CA MET A 141 10.04 10.88 -6.28
C MET A 141 9.94 12.42 -6.22
N VAL A 142 10.12 13.10 -7.36
CA VAL A 142 9.95 14.55 -7.46
C VAL A 142 8.51 14.94 -7.14
N ASP A 143 7.53 14.27 -7.74
CA ASP A 143 6.11 14.58 -7.56
C ASP A 143 5.61 14.30 -6.13
N GLU A 144 6.10 13.23 -5.50
CA GLU A 144 5.82 12.95 -4.09
C GLU A 144 6.35 14.06 -3.19
N ARG A 145 7.61 14.48 -3.41
CA ARG A 145 8.20 15.57 -2.65
C ARG A 145 7.47 16.89 -2.88
N LEU A 146 7.05 17.20 -4.10
CA LEU A 146 6.26 18.38 -4.40
C LEU A 146 4.93 18.37 -3.63
N PHE A 147 4.20 17.26 -3.68
CA PHE A 147 2.95 17.10 -2.93
C PHE A 147 3.15 17.26 -1.42
N GLU A 148 4.19 16.65 -0.86
CA GLU A 148 4.49 16.69 0.58
C GLU A 148 4.77 18.11 1.08
N ASN A 149 5.34 18.97 0.24
CA ASN A 149 5.64 20.37 0.57
C ASN A 149 4.44 21.32 0.41
N LEU A 150 3.29 20.85 -0.09
CA LEU A 150 2.10 21.68 -0.18
C LEU A 150 1.49 21.97 1.20
N PRO A 151 0.82 23.12 1.39
CA PRO A 151 -0.07 23.34 2.52
C PRO A 151 -1.16 22.27 2.60
N ASP A 152 -1.61 21.96 3.81
CA ASP A 152 -2.63 20.93 4.05
C ASP A 152 -3.94 21.22 3.33
N GLU A 153 -4.34 22.48 3.20
CA GLU A 153 -5.54 22.87 2.47
C GLU A 153 -5.44 22.52 0.98
N LYS A 154 -4.24 22.64 0.41
CA LYS A 154 -3.97 22.28 -0.99
C LYS A 154 -3.94 20.77 -1.16
N LYS A 155 -3.32 20.03 -0.23
CA LYS A 155 -3.34 18.57 -0.22
C LYS A 155 -4.77 18.05 -0.13
N ASP A 156 -5.57 18.60 0.77
CA ASP A 156 -6.96 18.23 0.97
C ASP A 156 -7.80 18.46 -0.30
N ALA A 157 -7.60 19.60 -0.98
CA ALA A 157 -8.27 19.88 -2.25
C ALA A 157 -7.88 18.90 -3.36
N ILE A 158 -6.60 18.53 -3.46
CA ILE A 158 -6.11 17.55 -4.44
C ILE A 158 -6.70 16.16 -4.15
N ILE A 159 -6.67 15.72 -2.88
CA ILE A 159 -7.22 14.43 -2.47
C ILE A 159 -8.73 14.38 -2.76
N ALA A 160 -9.46 15.43 -2.39
CA ALA A 160 -10.90 15.52 -2.63
C ALA A 160 -11.24 15.48 -4.12
N ASP A 161 -10.50 16.21 -4.97
CA ASP A 161 -10.70 16.18 -6.41
C ASP A 161 -10.37 14.80 -7.03
N ALA A 162 -9.27 14.18 -6.60
CA ALA A 162 -8.89 12.85 -7.07
C ALA A 162 -9.92 11.77 -6.68
N VAL A 163 -10.45 11.82 -5.46
CA VAL A 163 -11.53 10.93 -5.00
C VAL A 163 -12.79 11.14 -5.82
N ARG A 164 -13.18 12.41 -6.06
CA ARG A 164 -14.39 12.77 -6.81
C ARG A 164 -14.32 12.39 -8.28
N THR A 165 -13.18 12.62 -8.92
CA THR A 165 -13.00 12.42 -10.36
C THR A 165 -12.45 11.04 -10.73
N GLU A 166 -12.01 10.28 -9.72
CA GLU A 166 -11.22 9.05 -9.87
C GLU A 166 -9.94 9.22 -10.70
N ARG A 167 -9.45 10.46 -10.83
CA ARG A 167 -8.23 10.79 -11.56
C ARG A 167 -7.10 10.99 -10.57
N TRP A 168 -6.21 10.01 -10.51
CA TRP A 168 -5.04 10.00 -9.63
C TRP A 168 -3.83 10.61 -10.33
N ILE A 169 -4.03 11.75 -10.97
CA ILE A 169 -3.02 12.42 -11.80
C ILE A 169 -2.03 13.20 -10.93
N ARG A 170 -0.92 13.59 -11.56
CA ARG A 170 0.11 14.44 -10.93
C ARG A 170 -0.52 15.71 -10.36
N PRO A 171 -0.02 16.21 -9.21
CA PRO A 171 -0.28 17.58 -8.81
C PRO A 171 0.14 18.49 -9.97
N ARG A 172 -0.83 19.09 -10.67
CA ARG A 172 -0.57 20.04 -11.75
C ARG A 172 0.30 21.18 -11.24
N ALA A 173 1.17 21.71 -12.11
CA ALA A 173 1.95 22.92 -11.82
C ALA A 173 1.06 24.10 -11.37
N GLU A 174 -0.20 24.11 -11.79
CA GLU A 174 -1.26 25.03 -11.37
C GLU A 174 -1.48 25.05 -9.84
N TYR A 175 -1.27 23.93 -9.14
CA TYR A 175 -1.34 23.88 -7.67
C TYR A 175 -0.08 24.44 -6.97
N LEU A 176 1.03 24.59 -7.72
CA LEU A 176 2.29 25.17 -7.26
C LEU A 176 2.35 26.68 -7.53
N ALA A 177 1.44 27.23 -8.34
CA ALA A 177 1.36 28.66 -8.59
C ALA A 177 0.82 29.37 -7.33
N PRO A 178 1.49 30.44 -6.85
CA PRO A 178 0.97 31.25 -5.75
C PRO A 178 -0.42 31.76 -6.12
N GLN A 179 -1.39 31.55 -5.24
CA GLN A 179 -2.72 32.10 -5.47
C GLN A 179 -2.70 33.60 -5.19
N PRO A 180 -3.56 34.40 -5.85
CA PRO A 180 -3.72 35.80 -5.48
C PRO A 180 -4.19 35.87 -4.02
N GLY A 181 -3.27 36.22 -3.11
CA GLY A 181 -3.50 36.22 -1.66
C GLY A 181 -2.38 35.58 -0.83
N ASP A 182 -1.52 34.74 -1.45
CA ASP A 182 -0.32 34.17 -0.81
C ASP A 182 0.77 35.25 -0.70
N THR A 183 0.54 36.25 0.17
CA THR A 183 1.61 37.16 0.55
C THR A 183 2.58 36.42 1.46
N PRO A 184 3.90 36.45 1.20
CA PRO A 184 4.86 35.92 2.14
C PRO A 184 4.73 36.73 3.43
N LYS A 185 4.39 36.04 4.54
CA LYS A 185 4.53 36.64 5.87
C LYS A 185 5.99 37.02 6.03
N LYS A 186 6.29 38.32 5.91
CA LYS A 186 7.61 38.87 6.21
C LYS A 186 7.95 38.46 7.66
N ARG A 187 9.04 37.73 7.81
CA ARG A 187 9.72 37.58 9.11
C ARG A 187 10.42 38.87 9.46
#